data_AF-A0A0Q4FNL9-F1
#
_entry.id   AF-A0A0Q4FNL9-F1
#
_cell.length_a   1.000
_cell.length_b   1.000
_cell.length_c   1.000
_cell.angle_alpha   90.00
_cell.angle_beta   90.00
_cell.angle_gamma   90.00
#
_symmetry.space_group_name_H-M   'P 1'
#
loop_
_entity.id
_entity.type
_entity.pdbx_description
1 polymer ?
#
loop_
_entity_poly.entity_id
_entity_poly.type
_entity_poly.pdbx_seq_one_letter_code
_entity_poly.pdbx_strand_id
1 'polypeptide(L)'
;MPNAKTYRILSLDGGGSWALIQVKCLRKLFAETFNNPDPTGHEVLAQFDLVSANSGGSLVAAAMAENLKLSEIEKIFDDEKLRSKVFSRLSFFEKSLLASVARIFKIGAKYATKRKHAALKEILPGIAQIDMMDIPAHVAINGAVKTQFLIIGYDYYRNRAELFRSDCSSMASTSVIERKLQNLEPKASTPSDCLVSLVDAIHASSTAPVNYFNEPATFLVNNKPKYYWDGGVTGNNNPVLVAVTEAICNRVQYGIENVQVLSIGTGTVSQLQYDEEIPVKYEELKAKHEAPGLIKDIQKMGTSILNDPPDTAAFVAYMILNPDMPAKPVDFIRMNPALRPILKDDAGGKYWDLPAGIDKDDYVTLNSMDMDAVEDGEVSLIKKLCDNWLNGGGVPNQSIRSNASLNCLIGHADFETANTDFKNWFTKPTNLL
;
A
#
# COMPACT_ATOMS: atom_id res chain seq x y z
N MET A 1 -18.70 25.97 -8.21
CA MET A 1 -19.79 26.55 -7.37
C MET A 1 -19.22 26.85 -5.98
N PRO A 2 -19.82 27.72 -5.14
CA PRO A 2 -19.16 28.27 -3.95
C PRO A 2 -18.88 27.30 -2.79
N ASN A 3 -19.04 25.98 -2.96
CA ASN A 3 -18.47 24.95 -2.08
C ASN A 3 -18.38 23.63 -2.86
N ALA A 4 -17.44 23.55 -3.80
CA ALA A 4 -17.12 22.29 -4.47
C ALA A 4 -16.62 21.28 -3.44
N LYS A 5 -17.33 20.15 -3.23
CA LYS A 5 -16.87 19.12 -2.29
C LYS A 5 -15.70 18.37 -2.92
N THR A 6 -14.52 18.59 -2.35
CA THR A 6 -13.32 17.81 -2.64
C THR A 6 -13.32 16.54 -1.80
N TYR A 7 -13.25 15.39 -2.47
CA TYR A 7 -13.17 14.06 -1.86
C TYR A 7 -11.72 13.59 -1.80
N ARG A 8 -11.19 13.42 -0.60
CA ARG A 8 -9.79 13.08 -0.37
C ARG A 8 -9.61 11.59 -0.13
N ILE A 9 -8.77 10.96 -0.92
CA ILE A 9 -8.43 9.54 -0.84
C ILE A 9 -7.02 9.41 -0.26
N LEU A 10 -6.88 8.60 0.79
CA LEU A 10 -5.60 8.05 1.24
C LEU A 10 -5.51 6.61 0.73
N SER A 11 -4.50 6.32 -0.09
CA SER A 11 -4.22 4.98 -0.61
C SER A 11 -2.91 4.48 -0.04
N LEU A 12 -2.93 3.31 0.61
CA LEU A 12 -1.77 2.71 1.27
C LEU A 12 -1.43 1.38 0.61
N ASP A 13 -0.27 1.33 -0.05
CA ASP A 13 0.22 0.14 -0.74
C ASP A 13 0.47 -1.02 0.24
N GLY A 14 0.44 -2.24 -0.29
CA GLY A 14 0.98 -3.40 0.41
C GLY A 14 2.50 -3.49 0.32
N GLY A 15 3.13 -4.13 1.31
CA GLY A 15 4.58 -4.30 1.35
C GLY A 15 5.11 -4.89 2.66
N GLY A 16 4.30 -5.66 3.39
CA GLY A 16 4.69 -6.25 4.67
C GLY A 16 5.29 -5.23 5.64
N SER A 17 6.50 -5.50 6.12
CA SER A 17 7.20 -4.65 7.09
C SER A 17 7.66 -3.31 6.52
N TRP A 18 7.76 -3.18 5.20
CA TRP A 18 8.11 -1.91 4.55
C TRP A 18 7.03 -0.84 4.72
N ALA A 19 5.82 -1.20 5.18
CA ALA A 19 4.77 -0.26 5.56
C ALA A 19 5.21 0.74 6.65
N LEU A 20 6.33 0.47 7.34
CA LEU A 20 7.04 1.47 8.15
C LEU A 20 7.26 2.80 7.40
N ILE A 21 7.58 2.75 6.11
CA ILE A 21 7.77 3.94 5.26
C ILE A 21 6.51 4.81 5.25
N GLN A 22 5.32 4.21 5.16
CA GLN A 22 4.06 4.94 5.14
C GLN A 22 3.84 5.70 6.45
N VAL A 23 4.13 5.05 7.58
CA VAL A 23 3.99 5.66 8.91
C VAL A 23 4.95 6.84 9.06
N LYS A 24 6.23 6.68 8.69
CA LYS A 24 7.22 7.76 8.75
C LYS A 24 6.88 8.93 7.83
N CYS A 25 6.38 8.63 6.63
CA CYS A 25 5.86 9.63 5.69
C CYS A 25 4.72 10.43 6.32
N LEU A 26 3.66 9.75 6.80
CA LEU A 26 2.50 10.39 7.45
C LEU A 26 2.92 11.26 8.65
N ARG A 27 3.84 10.80 9.50
CA ARG A 27 4.38 11.59 10.61
C ARG A 27 4.99 12.90 10.13
N LYS A 28 5.82 12.86 9.08
CA LYS A 28 6.48 14.05 8.53
C LYS A 28 5.46 15.01 7.88
N LEU A 29 4.52 14.48 7.10
CA LEU A 29 3.44 15.29 6.52
C LEU A 29 2.62 16.00 7.58
N PHE A 30 2.25 15.31 8.66
CA PHE A 30 1.43 15.90 9.73
C PHE A 30 2.22 16.88 10.61
N ALA A 31 3.50 16.59 10.87
CA ALA A 31 4.40 17.52 11.54
C ALA A 31 4.46 18.86 10.79
N GLU A 32 4.64 18.81 9.47
CA GLU A 32 4.89 20.01 8.67
C GLU A 32 3.61 20.72 8.19
N THR A 33 2.50 20.00 8.05
CA THR A 33 1.23 20.56 7.57
C THR A 33 0.34 21.04 8.71
N PHE A 34 0.30 20.30 9.82
CA PHE A 34 -0.64 20.54 10.92
C PHE A 34 0.05 20.88 12.25
N ASN A 35 1.40 21.00 12.26
CA ASN A 35 2.19 21.15 13.48
C ASN A 35 1.89 20.04 14.52
N ASN A 36 1.62 18.82 14.03
CA ASN A 36 1.32 17.65 14.85
C ASN A 36 2.28 16.51 14.48
N PRO A 37 3.43 16.38 15.16
CA PRO A 37 4.46 15.39 14.79
C PRO A 37 4.15 13.96 15.24
N ASP A 38 3.11 13.76 16.07
CA ASP A 38 2.69 12.43 16.53
C ASP A 38 1.16 12.34 16.65
N PRO A 39 0.44 12.50 15.51
CA PRO A 39 -1.00 12.49 15.51
C PRO A 39 -1.53 11.11 15.88
N THR A 40 -2.75 11.08 16.43
CA THR A 40 -3.49 9.82 16.55
C THR A 40 -3.99 9.36 15.19
N GLY A 41 -4.27 8.07 15.07
CA GLY A 41 -4.86 7.51 13.87
C GLY A 41 -6.14 8.24 13.44
N HIS A 42 -7.05 8.53 14.36
CA HIS A 42 -8.28 9.25 14.04
C HIS A 42 -8.01 10.68 13.53
N GLU A 43 -7.02 11.38 14.08
CA GLU A 43 -6.62 12.72 13.58
C GLU A 43 -6.15 12.68 12.13
N VAL A 44 -5.44 11.61 11.76
CA VAL A 44 -5.03 11.36 10.37
C VAL A 44 -6.24 11.05 9.49
N LEU A 45 -7.05 10.08 9.90
CA LEU A 45 -8.22 9.63 9.16
C LEU A 45 -9.20 10.78 8.86
N ALA A 46 -9.40 11.69 9.82
CA ALA A 46 -10.30 12.83 9.67
C ALA A 46 -9.92 13.79 8.52
N GLN A 47 -8.71 13.72 7.98
CA GLN A 47 -8.33 14.50 6.79
C GLN A 47 -8.82 13.89 5.48
N PHE A 48 -9.17 12.60 5.47
CA PHE A 48 -9.55 11.84 4.27
C PHE A 48 -10.99 11.34 4.33
N ASP A 49 -11.65 11.29 3.17
CA ASP A 49 -13.01 10.75 3.01
C ASP A 49 -13.00 9.25 2.71
N LEU A 50 -11.91 8.74 2.13
CA LEU A 50 -11.69 7.30 1.89
C LEU A 50 -10.26 6.91 2.24
N VAL A 51 -10.12 5.82 3.00
CA VAL A 51 -8.87 5.08 3.13
C VAL A 51 -8.99 3.77 2.38
N SER A 52 -8.13 3.55 1.40
CA SER A 52 -8.02 2.27 0.71
C SER A 52 -6.64 1.67 0.93
N ALA A 53 -6.58 0.39 1.28
CA ALA A 53 -5.33 -0.21 1.71
C ALA A 53 -5.23 -1.70 1.36
N ASN A 54 -4.00 -2.14 1.07
CA ASN A 54 -3.67 -3.54 0.85
C ASN A 54 -2.53 -4.02 1.77
N SER A 55 -2.49 -5.30 2.11
CA SER A 55 -1.41 -5.97 2.84
C SER A 55 -0.86 -5.18 4.04
N GLY A 56 0.45 -4.90 4.12
CA GLY A 56 1.05 -4.07 5.18
C GLY A 56 0.38 -2.70 5.37
N GLY A 57 -0.05 -2.04 4.29
CA GLY A 57 -0.81 -0.79 4.38
C GLY A 57 -2.19 -0.96 5.02
N SER A 58 -2.82 -2.14 4.88
CA SER A 58 -4.08 -2.44 5.58
C SER A 58 -3.89 -2.51 7.10
N LEU A 59 -2.74 -3.01 7.56
CA LEU A 59 -2.36 -2.98 8.98
C LEU A 59 -2.17 -1.54 9.49
N VAL A 60 -1.54 -0.66 8.70
CA VAL A 60 -1.44 0.78 9.02
C VAL A 60 -2.83 1.41 9.11
N ALA A 61 -3.72 1.16 8.14
CA ALA A 61 -5.09 1.65 8.15
C ALA A 61 -5.88 1.19 9.39
N ALA A 62 -5.77 -0.08 9.76
CA ALA A 62 -6.44 -0.64 10.92
C ALA A 62 -5.86 -0.13 12.25
N ALA A 63 -4.55 0.04 12.34
CA ALA A 63 -3.91 0.65 13.51
C ALA A 63 -4.30 2.13 13.66
N MET A 64 -4.53 2.86 12.55
CA MET A 64 -5.12 4.19 12.61
C MET A 64 -6.58 4.15 13.07
N ALA A 65 -7.36 3.15 12.65
CA ALA A 65 -8.75 2.98 13.10
C ALA A 65 -8.85 2.61 14.60
N GLU A 66 -7.88 1.86 15.13
CA GLU A 66 -7.68 1.60 16.57
C GLU A 66 -7.28 2.87 17.36
N ASN A 67 -7.07 3.99 16.66
CA ASN A 67 -6.65 5.28 17.21
C ASN A 67 -5.24 5.29 17.83
N LEU A 68 -4.37 4.36 17.45
CA LEU A 68 -2.98 4.39 17.86
C LEU A 68 -2.30 5.65 17.33
N LYS A 69 -1.37 6.23 18.10
CA LYS A 69 -0.50 7.29 17.59
C LYS A 69 0.41 6.74 16.51
N LEU A 70 0.79 7.58 15.54
CA LEU A 70 1.71 7.12 14.49
C LEU A 70 3.04 6.59 15.07
N SER A 71 3.51 7.07 16.22
CA SER A 71 4.70 6.51 16.90
C SER A 71 4.48 5.09 17.43
N GLU A 72 3.26 4.75 17.80
CA GLU A 72 2.87 3.42 18.25
C GLU A 72 2.68 2.48 17.05
N ILE A 73 2.14 2.98 15.94
CA ILE A 73 2.04 2.23 14.68
C ILE A 73 3.45 1.90 14.15
N GLU A 74 4.40 2.85 14.21
CA GLU A 74 5.80 2.64 13.81
C GLU A 74 6.43 1.47 14.58
N LYS A 75 6.13 1.32 15.89
CA LYS A 75 6.64 0.21 16.72
C LYS A 75 6.13 -1.16 16.28
N ILE A 76 4.95 -1.26 15.64
CA ILE A 76 4.44 -2.55 15.15
C ILE A 76 5.42 -3.18 14.14
N PHE A 77 6.12 -2.32 13.37
CA PHE A 77 7.10 -2.74 12.36
C PHE A 77 8.54 -2.71 12.90
N ASP A 78 8.87 -1.74 13.77
CA ASP A 78 10.23 -1.53 14.28
C ASP A 78 10.59 -2.51 15.43
N ASP A 79 9.67 -2.81 16.34
CA ASP A 79 9.92 -3.66 17.50
C ASP A 79 9.94 -5.15 17.11
N GLU A 80 11.08 -5.82 17.37
CA GLU A 80 11.28 -7.23 17.04
C GLU A 80 10.22 -8.16 17.65
N LYS A 81 9.79 -7.89 18.89
CA LYS A 81 8.81 -8.74 19.58
C LYS A 81 7.43 -8.59 18.95
N LEU A 82 7.00 -7.38 18.65
CA LEU A 82 5.71 -7.12 17.98
C LEU A 82 5.72 -7.66 16.55
N ARG A 83 6.78 -7.38 15.79
CA ARG A 83 6.94 -7.87 14.41
C ARG A 83 6.94 -9.40 14.35
N SER A 84 7.65 -10.06 15.27
CA SER A 84 7.71 -11.53 15.35
C SER A 84 6.39 -12.18 15.74
N LYS A 85 5.45 -11.46 16.37
CA LYS A 85 4.08 -11.94 16.60
C LYS A 85 3.28 -12.00 15.30
N VAL A 86 3.36 -10.95 14.47
CA VAL A 86 2.66 -10.87 13.18
C VAL A 86 3.30 -11.81 12.14
N PHE A 87 4.63 -11.85 12.07
CA PHE A 87 5.42 -12.73 11.20
C PHE A 87 5.95 -13.96 11.96
N SER A 88 5.04 -14.67 12.63
CA SER A 88 5.40 -15.85 13.42
C SER A 88 5.83 -17.02 12.51
N ARG A 89 7.13 -17.35 12.51
CA ARG A 89 7.72 -18.42 11.69
C ARG A 89 7.07 -19.79 11.98
N LEU A 90 6.98 -20.64 10.96
CA LEU A 90 6.54 -22.04 11.12
C LEU A 90 7.50 -22.83 12.00
N SER A 91 6.94 -23.65 12.89
CA SER A 91 7.68 -24.62 13.71
C SER A 91 8.24 -25.76 12.85
N PHE A 92 9.21 -26.49 13.39
CA PHE A 92 9.86 -27.62 12.71
C PHE A 92 8.85 -28.70 12.26
N PHE A 93 7.83 -28.98 13.08
CA PHE A 93 6.78 -29.96 12.76
C PHE A 93 5.82 -29.45 11.66
N GLU A 94 5.45 -28.16 11.68
CA GLU A 94 4.64 -27.54 10.61
C GLU A 94 5.38 -27.55 9.27
N LYS A 95 6.69 -27.29 9.27
CA LYS A 95 7.55 -27.41 8.07
C LYS A 95 7.65 -28.85 7.55
N SER A 96 7.61 -29.84 8.44
CA SER A 96 7.70 -31.27 8.10
C SER A 96 6.43 -31.79 7.41
N LEU A 97 5.25 -31.35 7.87
CA LEU A 97 3.93 -31.72 7.33
C LEU A 97 3.65 -31.17 5.92
N LEU A 98 4.32 -30.08 5.53
CA LEU A 98 4.18 -29.44 4.21
C LEU A 98 4.92 -30.16 3.07
N ALA A 99 5.55 -31.32 3.30
CA ALA A 99 6.63 -31.74 2.41
C ALA A 99 6.62 -33.18 1.92
N SER A 100 6.42 -33.27 0.60
CA SER A 100 7.31 -34.03 -0.29
C SER A 100 7.70 -33.23 -1.56
N VAL A 101 6.84 -32.33 -2.07
CA VAL A 101 7.14 -31.54 -3.29
C VAL A 101 7.80 -30.17 -2.98
N ALA A 102 7.38 -29.48 -1.92
CA ALA A 102 7.89 -28.15 -1.52
C ALA A 102 9.39 -28.11 -1.17
N ARG A 103 9.91 -29.17 -0.53
CA ARG A 103 11.33 -29.29 -0.12
C ARG A 103 12.30 -29.39 -1.31
N ILE A 104 11.86 -29.95 -2.45
CA ILE A 104 12.71 -30.15 -3.64
C ILE A 104 12.90 -28.83 -4.41
N PHE A 105 11.91 -27.94 -4.37
CA PHE A 105 11.89 -26.71 -5.20
C PHE A 105 12.19 -25.41 -4.44
N LYS A 106 12.55 -25.46 -3.14
CA LYS A 106 12.74 -24.27 -2.28
C LYS A 106 11.53 -23.31 -2.31
N ILE A 107 10.32 -23.85 -2.43
CA ILE A 107 9.05 -23.10 -2.34
C ILE A 107 8.36 -23.57 -1.08
N GLY A 108 8.09 -22.69 -0.12
CA GLY A 108 7.48 -23.09 1.14
C GLY A 108 7.15 -21.92 2.04
N ALA A 109 5.96 -21.96 2.65
CA ALA A 109 5.51 -20.94 3.58
C ALA A 109 6.50 -20.74 4.74
N LYS A 110 6.76 -19.47 5.06
CA LYS A 110 7.61 -19.06 6.19
C LYS A 110 6.83 -18.93 7.49
N TYR A 111 5.55 -18.56 7.44
CA TYR A 111 4.75 -18.07 8.57
C TYR A 111 3.41 -18.80 8.76
N ALA A 112 2.90 -18.81 10.00
CA ALA A 112 1.62 -19.41 10.37
C ALA A 112 0.46 -18.42 10.30
N THR A 113 -0.54 -18.72 9.47
CA THR A 113 -1.74 -17.88 9.27
C THR A 113 -2.56 -17.70 10.55
N LYS A 114 -2.85 -18.78 11.27
CA LYS A 114 -3.63 -18.72 12.53
C LYS A 114 -2.96 -17.88 13.61
N ARG A 115 -1.63 -17.98 13.75
CA ARG A 115 -0.87 -17.19 14.73
C ARG A 115 -0.94 -15.70 14.39
N LYS A 116 -0.83 -15.34 13.10
CA LYS A 116 -1.02 -13.96 12.67
C LYS A 116 -2.42 -13.45 13.03
N HIS A 117 -3.48 -14.20 12.77
CA HIS A 117 -4.84 -13.75 13.10
C HIS A 117 -5.00 -13.47 14.61
N ALA A 118 -4.51 -14.37 15.47
CA ALA A 118 -4.52 -14.15 16.91
C ALA A 118 -3.71 -12.90 17.31
N ALA A 119 -2.51 -12.72 16.74
CA ALA A 119 -1.67 -11.56 17.00
C ALA A 119 -2.35 -10.23 16.59
N LEU A 120 -3.04 -10.20 15.45
CA LEU A 120 -3.77 -9.00 15.01
C LEU A 120 -4.86 -8.61 16.01
N LYS A 121 -5.58 -9.58 16.58
CA LYS A 121 -6.60 -9.34 17.62
C LYS A 121 -6.00 -8.86 18.94
N GLU A 122 -4.78 -9.28 19.26
CA GLU A 122 -4.06 -8.82 20.45
C GLU A 122 -3.54 -7.38 20.28
N ILE A 123 -3.05 -7.04 19.08
CA ILE A 123 -2.48 -5.72 18.76
C ILE A 123 -3.60 -4.68 18.58
N LEU A 124 -4.75 -5.08 18.04
CA LEU A 124 -5.86 -4.20 17.66
C LEU A 124 -7.17 -4.62 18.36
N PRO A 125 -7.23 -4.61 19.70
CA PRO A 125 -8.34 -5.18 20.46
C PRO A 125 -9.66 -4.43 20.27
N GLY A 126 -9.64 -3.11 20.07
CA GLY A 126 -10.83 -2.28 19.88
C GLY A 126 -11.55 -2.60 18.58
N ILE A 127 -10.85 -2.54 17.45
CA ILE A 127 -11.43 -2.79 16.12
C ILE A 127 -11.65 -4.27 15.82
N ALA A 128 -11.07 -5.19 16.59
CA ALA A 128 -11.28 -6.63 16.44
C ALA A 128 -12.75 -7.07 16.58
N GLN A 129 -13.57 -6.23 17.21
CA GLN A 129 -15.00 -6.47 17.44
C GLN A 129 -15.91 -5.56 16.62
N ILE A 130 -15.35 -4.74 15.73
CA ILE A 130 -16.10 -3.75 14.95
C ILE A 130 -16.14 -4.19 13.49
N ASP A 131 -17.35 -4.38 12.99
CA ASP A 131 -17.60 -4.66 11.58
C ASP A 131 -17.26 -3.45 10.70
N MET A 132 -16.82 -3.72 9.47
CA MET A 132 -16.45 -2.70 8.49
C MET A 132 -17.49 -1.57 8.40
N MET A 133 -18.79 -1.92 8.44
CA MET A 133 -19.88 -0.94 8.35
C MET A 133 -19.93 0.08 9.50
N ASP A 134 -19.41 -0.27 10.67
CA ASP A 134 -19.44 0.57 11.87
C ASP A 134 -18.13 1.33 12.09
N ILE A 135 -17.07 1.00 11.34
CA ILE A 135 -15.77 1.71 11.40
C ILE A 135 -15.90 3.23 11.16
N PRO A 136 -16.66 3.72 10.17
CA PRO A 136 -16.80 5.17 9.95
C PRO A 136 -17.36 5.91 11.17
N ALA A 137 -18.27 5.28 11.91
CA ALA A 137 -18.81 5.83 13.16
C ALA A 137 -17.78 5.77 14.30
N HIS A 138 -17.02 4.68 14.38
CA HIS A 138 -15.95 4.50 15.37
C HIS A 138 -14.83 5.53 15.25
N VAL A 139 -14.45 5.90 14.02
CA VAL A 139 -13.34 6.86 13.77
C VAL A 139 -13.82 8.32 13.65
N ALA A 140 -15.10 8.58 13.89
CA ALA A 140 -15.69 9.91 13.74
C ALA A 140 -15.14 10.87 14.80
N ILE A 141 -14.63 12.02 14.37
CA ILE A 141 -14.23 13.10 15.27
C ILE A 141 -15.38 14.08 15.44
N ASN A 142 -15.70 14.45 16.69
CA ASN A 142 -16.78 15.37 17.04
C ASN A 142 -18.15 14.96 16.44
N GLY A 143 -18.40 13.66 16.30
CA GLY A 143 -19.64 13.11 15.72
C GLY A 143 -19.75 13.23 14.19
N ALA A 144 -18.72 13.76 13.50
CA ALA A 144 -18.71 13.85 12.05
C ALA A 144 -18.17 12.54 11.43
N VAL A 145 -19.08 11.70 10.94
CA VAL A 145 -18.73 10.51 10.14
C VAL A 145 -18.25 10.97 8.77
N LYS A 146 -16.96 10.79 8.52
CA LYS A 146 -16.32 11.24 7.27
C LYS A 146 -15.66 10.08 6.51
N THR A 147 -14.81 9.32 7.20
CA THR A 147 -13.86 8.41 6.56
C THR A 147 -14.45 7.03 6.32
N GLN A 148 -14.54 6.63 5.05
CA GLN A 148 -14.85 5.27 4.62
C GLN A 148 -13.57 4.43 4.48
N PHE A 149 -13.71 3.10 4.53
CA PHE A 149 -12.63 2.13 4.38
C PHE A 149 -12.90 1.17 3.23
N LEU A 150 -11.84 0.86 2.47
CA LEU A 150 -11.85 -0.10 1.37
C LEU A 150 -10.59 -0.97 1.43
N ILE A 151 -10.76 -2.21 1.90
CA ILE A 151 -9.67 -3.18 2.07
C ILE A 151 -9.78 -4.27 1.00
N ILE A 152 -8.66 -4.64 0.37
CA ILE A 152 -8.66 -5.59 -0.75
C ILE A 152 -8.13 -6.95 -0.31
N GLY A 153 -8.89 -8.01 -0.61
CA GLY A 153 -8.46 -9.40 -0.53
C GLY A 153 -8.62 -10.11 -1.87
N TYR A 154 -8.17 -11.36 -1.92
CA TYR A 154 -8.41 -12.29 -3.02
C TYR A 154 -9.31 -13.42 -2.51
N ASP A 155 -10.51 -13.58 -3.06
CA ASP A 155 -11.37 -14.72 -2.72
C ASP A 155 -10.82 -16.00 -3.33
N TYR A 156 -10.38 -16.91 -2.45
CA TYR A 156 -9.68 -18.14 -2.82
C TYR A 156 -10.47 -19.02 -3.79
N TYR A 157 -11.78 -19.16 -3.59
CA TYR A 157 -12.59 -20.10 -4.38
C TYR A 157 -13.26 -19.44 -5.58
N ARG A 158 -13.60 -18.14 -5.48
CA ARG A 158 -14.19 -17.38 -6.59
C ARG A 158 -13.16 -16.83 -7.56
N ASN A 159 -11.87 -16.89 -7.23
CA ASN A 159 -10.74 -16.42 -8.04
C ASN A 159 -10.92 -14.97 -8.52
N ARG A 160 -11.28 -14.08 -7.60
CA ARG A 160 -11.52 -12.66 -7.88
C ARG A 160 -11.14 -11.78 -6.71
N ALA A 161 -10.96 -10.49 -6.96
CA ALA A 161 -10.83 -9.52 -5.88
C ALA A 161 -12.09 -9.50 -5.00
N GLU A 162 -11.87 -9.54 -3.69
CA GLU A 162 -12.85 -9.23 -2.68
C GLU A 162 -12.57 -7.82 -2.16
N LEU A 163 -13.58 -6.97 -2.15
CA LEU A 163 -13.47 -5.57 -1.78
C LEU A 163 -14.32 -5.33 -0.53
N PHE A 164 -13.68 -5.45 0.63
CA PHE A 164 -14.31 -5.21 1.92
C PHE A 164 -14.55 -3.71 2.08
N ARG A 165 -15.82 -3.31 2.16
CA ARG A 165 -16.25 -1.91 2.20
C ARG A 165 -16.91 -1.59 3.53
N SER A 166 -16.63 -0.41 4.06
CA SER A 166 -17.47 0.15 5.11
C SER A 166 -18.81 0.67 4.58
N ASP A 167 -18.84 1.25 3.38
CA ASP A 167 -20.10 1.64 2.74
C ASP A 167 -20.79 0.45 2.08
N CYS A 168 -21.69 -0.20 2.82
CA CYS A 168 -22.54 -1.29 2.31
C CYS A 168 -23.41 -0.87 1.12
N SER A 169 -23.70 0.43 0.96
CA SER A 169 -24.57 0.98 -0.09
C SER A 169 -23.81 1.50 -1.31
N SER A 170 -22.49 1.34 -1.34
CA SER A 170 -21.65 1.83 -2.44
C SER A 170 -22.18 1.40 -3.81
N MET A 171 -22.26 2.37 -4.73
CA MET A 171 -22.65 2.16 -6.12
C MET A 171 -21.67 1.28 -6.90
N ALA A 172 -20.46 1.05 -6.38
CA ALA A 172 -19.49 0.12 -6.94
C ALA A 172 -19.71 -1.34 -6.50
N SER A 173 -20.58 -1.59 -5.51
CA SER A 173 -20.89 -2.94 -5.05
C SER A 173 -21.70 -3.72 -6.09
N THR A 174 -21.32 -4.97 -6.35
CA THR A 174 -22.05 -5.86 -7.27
C THR A 174 -23.52 -5.99 -6.89
N SER A 175 -23.84 -6.10 -5.59
CA SER A 175 -25.23 -6.24 -5.13
C SER A 175 -26.08 -4.98 -5.39
N VAL A 176 -25.48 -3.81 -5.25
CA VAL A 176 -26.13 -2.52 -5.52
C VAL A 176 -26.35 -2.34 -7.02
N ILE A 177 -25.35 -2.68 -7.84
CA ILE A 177 -25.44 -2.67 -9.30
C ILE A 177 -26.55 -3.61 -9.79
N GLU A 178 -26.57 -4.85 -9.31
CA GLU A 178 -27.58 -5.85 -9.68
C GLU A 178 -28.99 -5.32 -9.41
N ARG A 179 -29.25 -4.80 -8.20
CA ARG A 179 -30.55 -4.25 -7.84
C ARG A 179 -30.93 -3.05 -8.68
N LYS A 180 -29.99 -2.14 -8.94
CA LYS A 180 -30.21 -1.01 -9.84
C LYS A 180 -30.64 -1.49 -11.24
N LEU A 181 -29.97 -2.50 -11.80
CA LEU A 181 -30.32 -3.08 -13.10
C LEU A 181 -31.68 -3.80 -13.11
N GLN A 182 -32.11 -4.31 -11.95
CA GLN A 182 -33.43 -4.92 -11.75
C GLN A 182 -34.53 -3.90 -11.41
N ASN A 183 -34.24 -2.59 -11.45
CA ASN A 183 -35.15 -1.51 -11.01
C ASN A 183 -35.63 -1.68 -9.56
N LEU A 184 -34.75 -2.19 -8.68
CA LEU A 184 -34.97 -2.29 -7.25
C LEU A 184 -34.19 -1.21 -6.52
N GLU A 185 -34.68 -0.81 -5.34
CA GLU A 185 -33.98 0.16 -4.48
C GLU A 185 -32.52 -0.26 -4.23
N PRO A 186 -31.54 0.66 -4.38
CA PRO A 186 -30.12 0.37 -4.20
C PRO A 186 -29.84 0.13 -2.72
N LYS A 187 -29.75 -1.15 -2.35
CA LYS A 187 -29.46 -1.62 -0.99
C LYS A 187 -28.57 -2.84 -1.08
N ALA A 188 -27.63 -3.04 -0.18
CA ALA A 188 -26.92 -4.32 -0.09
C ALA A 188 -27.93 -5.48 -0.03
N SER A 189 -27.83 -6.43 -0.96
CA SER A 189 -28.74 -7.59 -1.01
C SER A 189 -28.49 -8.55 0.16
N THR A 190 -27.24 -8.63 0.61
CA THR A 190 -26.84 -9.25 1.87
C THR A 190 -25.74 -8.43 2.52
N PRO A 191 -25.74 -8.28 3.85
CA PRO A 191 -24.72 -7.50 4.55
C PRO A 191 -23.34 -8.22 4.62
N SER A 192 -23.11 -9.30 3.85
CA SER A 192 -21.87 -10.11 3.89
C SER A 192 -20.58 -9.33 3.61
N ASP A 193 -20.64 -8.31 2.77
CA ASP A 193 -19.43 -7.63 2.29
C ASP A 193 -18.95 -6.55 3.28
N CYS A 194 -19.81 -6.20 4.24
CA CYS A 194 -19.56 -5.19 5.28
C CYS A 194 -19.77 -5.68 6.72
N LEU A 195 -20.34 -6.88 6.93
CA LEU A 195 -20.35 -7.64 8.21
C LEU A 195 -19.14 -8.56 8.31
N VAL A 196 -17.99 -7.95 8.15
CA VAL A 196 -16.69 -8.55 8.41
C VAL A 196 -15.98 -7.59 9.33
N SER A 197 -15.38 -8.08 10.42
CA SER A 197 -14.59 -7.19 11.28
C SER A 197 -13.43 -6.57 10.50
N LEU A 198 -13.03 -5.35 10.84
CA LEU A 198 -11.86 -4.74 10.18
C LEU A 198 -10.61 -5.62 10.36
N VAL A 199 -10.47 -6.30 11.51
CA VAL A 199 -9.37 -7.25 11.74
C VAL A 199 -9.44 -8.47 10.80
N ASP A 200 -10.62 -9.02 10.54
CA ASP A 200 -10.77 -10.11 9.57
C ASP A 200 -10.48 -9.65 8.14
N ALA A 201 -10.90 -8.43 7.78
CA ALA A 201 -10.62 -7.84 6.46
C ALA A 201 -9.11 -7.62 6.23
N ILE A 202 -8.37 -7.09 7.21
CA ILE A 202 -6.90 -6.98 7.09
C ILE A 202 -6.22 -8.35 7.17
N HIS A 203 -6.80 -9.32 7.88
CA HIS A 203 -6.27 -10.68 7.92
C HIS A 203 -6.35 -11.31 6.52
N ALA A 204 -7.48 -11.15 5.82
CA ALA A 204 -7.61 -11.49 4.40
C ALA A 204 -6.59 -10.74 3.55
N SER A 205 -6.54 -9.41 3.66
CA SER A 205 -5.72 -8.54 2.80
C SER A 205 -4.21 -8.72 2.97
N SER A 206 -3.74 -9.23 4.11
CA SER A 206 -2.30 -9.36 4.40
C SER A 206 -1.77 -10.79 4.39
N THR A 207 -2.57 -11.76 3.97
CA THR A 207 -2.15 -13.18 3.92
C THR A 207 -1.58 -13.50 2.55
N ALA A 208 -0.33 -13.11 2.31
CA ALA A 208 0.35 -13.37 1.04
C ALA A 208 0.51 -14.88 0.78
N PRO A 209 0.08 -15.40 -0.38
CA PRO A 209 0.33 -16.77 -0.77
C PRO A 209 1.79 -16.92 -1.22
N VAL A 210 2.23 -18.16 -1.45
CA VAL A 210 3.54 -18.49 -2.03
C VAL A 210 4.71 -17.90 -1.23
N ASN A 211 5.41 -18.75 -0.47
CA ASN A 211 6.58 -18.39 0.34
C ASN A 211 6.33 -17.53 1.60
N TYR A 212 5.12 -17.03 1.87
CA TYR A 212 4.82 -16.33 3.14
C TYR A 212 3.96 -17.16 4.08
N PHE A 213 2.64 -17.26 3.85
CA PHE A 213 1.72 -17.92 4.78
C PHE A 213 1.34 -19.34 4.37
N ASN A 214 1.10 -20.21 5.35
CA ASN A 214 0.92 -21.66 5.14
C ASN A 214 -0.48 -22.09 4.71
N GLU A 215 -1.49 -21.25 4.92
CA GLU A 215 -2.89 -21.52 4.56
C GLU A 215 -3.65 -20.21 4.32
N PRO A 216 -4.76 -20.21 3.56
CA PRO A 216 -5.57 -19.01 3.36
C PRO A 216 -6.08 -18.43 4.68
N ALA A 217 -6.22 -17.10 4.72
CA ALA A 217 -6.92 -16.43 5.80
C ALA A 217 -8.34 -16.99 5.90
N THR A 218 -8.70 -17.49 7.08
CA THR A 218 -9.98 -18.19 7.28
C THR A 218 -10.73 -17.59 8.45
N PHE A 219 -11.97 -17.16 8.19
CA PHE A 219 -12.92 -16.66 9.19
C PHE A 219 -14.36 -16.88 8.71
N LEU A 220 -15.31 -16.67 9.61
CA LEU A 220 -16.73 -16.86 9.30
C LEU A 220 -17.33 -15.58 8.72
N VAL A 221 -18.02 -15.71 7.59
CA VAL A 221 -18.91 -14.68 7.04
C VAL A 221 -20.30 -15.28 6.95
N ASN A 222 -21.28 -14.69 7.65
CA ASN A 222 -22.63 -15.25 7.80
C ASN A 222 -22.62 -16.73 8.24
N ASN A 223 -21.86 -17.05 9.30
CA ASN A 223 -21.68 -18.41 9.85
C ASN A 223 -21.11 -19.45 8.86
N LYS A 224 -20.52 -19.01 7.75
CA LYS A 224 -19.87 -19.89 6.77
C LYS A 224 -18.39 -19.57 6.68
N PRO A 225 -17.50 -20.57 6.71
CA PRO A 225 -16.08 -20.33 6.54
C PRO A 225 -15.82 -19.78 5.14
N LYS A 226 -15.03 -18.71 5.08
CA LYS A 226 -14.51 -18.10 3.86
C LYS A 226 -13.00 -18.08 3.90
N TYR A 227 -12.39 -18.05 2.71
CA TYR A 227 -10.98 -18.27 2.51
C TYR A 227 -10.42 -17.19 1.60
N TYR A 228 -9.37 -16.52 2.04
CA TYR A 228 -8.81 -15.39 1.34
C TYR A 228 -7.28 -15.44 1.28
N TRP A 229 -6.74 -14.86 0.21
CA TRP A 229 -5.34 -14.45 0.13
C TRP A 229 -5.23 -12.93 0.05
N ASP A 230 -3.99 -12.44 0.14
CA ASP A 230 -3.63 -11.04 -0.01
C ASP A 230 -4.20 -10.43 -1.29
N GLY A 231 -4.69 -9.19 -1.18
CA GLY A 231 -5.26 -8.46 -2.32
C GLY A 231 -4.23 -8.14 -3.40
N GLY A 232 -2.93 -8.17 -3.10
CA GLY A 232 -1.85 -8.02 -4.08
C GLY A 232 -1.94 -9.02 -5.22
N VAL A 233 -2.48 -10.23 -4.96
CA VAL A 233 -2.73 -11.27 -5.98
C VAL A 233 -3.61 -10.79 -7.13
N THR A 234 -4.44 -9.77 -6.89
CA THR A 234 -5.39 -9.22 -7.86
C THR A 234 -4.83 -8.08 -8.68
N GLY A 235 -3.53 -7.76 -8.54
CA GLY A 235 -2.92 -6.56 -9.13
C GLY A 235 -3.29 -5.26 -8.40
N ASN A 236 -3.80 -5.36 -7.18
CA ASN A 236 -4.20 -4.23 -6.34
C ASN A 236 -3.26 -4.06 -5.13
N ASN A 237 -1.97 -4.35 -5.31
CA ASN A 237 -1.01 -4.07 -4.23
C ASN A 237 -0.91 -2.56 -3.96
N ASN A 238 -0.97 -1.74 -5.01
CA ASN A 238 -1.34 -0.33 -4.89
C ASN A 238 -2.87 -0.18 -5.06
N PRO A 239 -3.63 0.17 -4.00
CA PRO A 239 -5.09 0.25 -4.03
C PRO A 239 -5.66 1.40 -4.86
N VAL A 240 -4.82 2.33 -5.34
CA VAL A 240 -5.26 3.65 -5.79
C VAL A 240 -6.26 3.60 -6.93
N LEU A 241 -6.13 2.63 -7.85
CA LEU A 241 -7.07 2.47 -8.95
C LEU A 241 -8.46 2.06 -8.47
N VAL A 242 -8.54 1.13 -7.52
CA VAL A 242 -9.82 0.72 -6.93
C VAL A 242 -10.42 1.86 -6.12
N ALA A 243 -9.59 2.61 -5.38
CA ALA A 243 -10.04 3.76 -4.60
C ALA A 243 -10.62 4.88 -5.47
N VAL A 244 -9.98 5.21 -6.59
CA VAL A 244 -10.48 6.18 -7.57
C VAL A 244 -11.77 5.67 -8.23
N THR A 245 -11.82 4.38 -8.58
CA THR A 245 -13.04 3.76 -9.12
C THR A 245 -14.21 3.87 -8.13
N GLU A 246 -13.95 3.62 -6.84
CA GLU A 246 -14.93 3.73 -5.76
C GLU A 246 -15.48 5.17 -5.66
N ALA A 247 -14.60 6.18 -5.71
CA ALA A 247 -15.01 7.59 -5.67
C ALA A 247 -15.84 8.00 -6.91
N ILE A 248 -15.46 7.53 -8.11
CA ILE A 248 -16.17 7.85 -9.35
C ILE A 248 -17.56 7.23 -9.37
N CYS A 249 -17.68 5.94 -9.03
CA CYS A 249 -18.97 5.26 -8.96
C CYS A 249 -19.94 5.94 -7.98
N ASN A 250 -19.40 6.48 -6.87
CA ASN A 250 -20.17 7.15 -5.84
C ASN A 250 -20.22 8.69 -6.00
N ARG A 251 -19.79 9.24 -7.14
CA ARG A 251 -19.69 10.69 -7.34
C ARG A 251 -20.98 11.44 -7.01
N VAL A 252 -22.11 10.92 -7.50
CA VAL A 252 -23.44 11.49 -7.23
C VAL A 252 -23.86 11.27 -5.78
N GLN A 253 -23.70 10.05 -5.26
CA GLN A 253 -24.10 9.68 -3.90
C GLN A 253 -23.37 10.52 -2.84
N TYR A 254 -22.09 10.80 -3.03
CA TYR A 254 -21.28 11.56 -2.09
C TYR A 254 -21.18 13.05 -2.44
N GLY A 255 -21.79 13.49 -3.55
CA GLY A 255 -21.73 14.88 -4.03
C GLY A 255 -20.31 15.34 -4.38
N ILE A 256 -19.49 14.48 -4.98
CA ILE A 256 -18.07 14.74 -5.26
C ILE A 256 -17.93 15.61 -6.51
N GLU A 257 -17.31 16.78 -6.33
CA GLU A 257 -16.93 17.65 -7.45
C GLU A 257 -15.47 17.39 -7.88
N ASN A 258 -14.56 17.33 -6.91
CA ASN A 258 -13.13 17.11 -7.14
C ASN A 258 -12.63 15.90 -6.35
N VAL A 259 -11.64 15.19 -6.88
CA VAL A 259 -10.96 14.10 -6.16
C VAL A 259 -9.52 14.51 -5.92
N GLN A 260 -9.04 14.34 -4.69
CA GLN A 260 -7.62 14.46 -4.36
C GLN A 260 -7.12 13.10 -3.86
N VAL A 261 -5.95 12.67 -4.32
CA VAL A 261 -5.40 11.34 -4.05
C VAL A 261 -4.01 11.47 -3.44
N LEU A 262 -3.84 10.99 -2.21
CA LEU A 262 -2.53 10.74 -1.62
C LEU A 262 -2.30 9.23 -1.63
N SER A 263 -1.43 8.74 -2.51
CA SER A 263 -0.99 7.34 -2.56
C SER A 263 0.40 7.22 -1.94
N ILE A 264 0.53 6.45 -0.86
CA ILE A 264 1.78 6.25 -0.14
C ILE A 264 2.25 4.81 -0.28
N GLY A 265 3.47 4.65 -0.81
CA GLY A 265 4.06 3.34 -1.08
C GLY A 265 4.94 2.80 0.03
N THR A 266 5.47 1.61 -0.21
CA THR A 266 6.34 0.87 0.71
C THR A 266 7.73 0.63 0.12
N GLY A 267 8.26 1.58 -0.64
CA GLY A 267 9.48 1.46 -1.40
C GLY A 267 9.27 0.79 -2.77
N THR A 268 10.05 1.21 -3.75
CA THR A 268 10.18 0.53 -5.05
C THR A 268 11.63 0.40 -5.43
N VAL A 269 11.94 -0.64 -6.21
CA VAL A 269 13.27 -0.85 -6.76
C VAL A 269 13.17 -0.89 -8.27
N SER A 270 14.07 -0.17 -8.95
CA SER A 270 14.20 -0.19 -10.41
C SER A 270 15.64 -0.46 -10.78
N GLN A 271 15.87 -1.47 -11.62
CA GLN A 271 17.18 -1.78 -12.17
C GLN A 271 17.24 -1.40 -13.65
N LEU A 272 18.44 -1.17 -14.17
CA LEU A 272 18.69 -0.98 -15.60
C LEU A 272 18.47 -2.30 -16.35
N GLN A 273 18.27 -2.21 -17.66
CA GLN A 273 18.27 -3.41 -18.49
C GLN A 273 19.64 -4.10 -18.43
N TYR A 274 19.66 -5.42 -18.63
CA TYR A 274 20.89 -6.19 -18.52
C TYR A 274 21.91 -5.80 -19.61
N ASP A 275 21.43 -5.28 -20.74
CA ASP A 275 22.17 -4.84 -21.92
C ASP A 275 22.30 -3.31 -22.01
N GLU A 276 22.13 -2.59 -20.90
CA GLU A 276 22.34 -1.14 -20.85
C GLU A 276 23.72 -0.72 -21.40
N GLU A 277 23.69 0.21 -22.35
CA GLU A 277 24.85 0.70 -23.10
C GLU A 277 25.57 1.87 -22.40
N ILE A 278 24.84 2.70 -21.65
CA ILE A 278 25.46 3.79 -20.88
C ILE A 278 26.34 3.16 -19.79
N PRO A 279 27.61 3.59 -19.64
CA PRO A 279 28.52 3.07 -18.62
C PRO A 279 27.90 3.07 -17.22
N VAL A 280 28.08 1.99 -16.48
CA VAL A 280 27.63 1.86 -15.09
C VAL A 280 28.84 1.84 -14.17
N LYS A 281 28.75 2.53 -13.03
CA LYS A 281 29.82 2.49 -12.02
C LYS A 281 29.83 1.18 -11.21
N TYR A 282 28.66 0.58 -11.06
CA TYR A 282 28.45 -0.68 -10.35
C TYR A 282 27.56 -1.59 -11.21
N GLU A 283 28.01 -2.82 -11.47
CA GLU A 283 27.28 -3.79 -12.30
C GLU A 283 25.95 -4.21 -11.68
N GLU A 284 25.81 -4.14 -10.35
CA GLU A 284 24.59 -4.50 -9.62
C GLU A 284 23.41 -3.57 -9.90
N LEU A 285 23.66 -2.42 -10.54
CA LEU A 285 22.61 -1.52 -11.07
C LEU A 285 21.82 -2.16 -12.21
N LYS A 286 22.41 -3.14 -12.93
CA LYS A 286 21.77 -3.85 -14.03
C LYS A 286 20.95 -5.04 -13.53
N ALA A 287 19.83 -5.29 -14.20
CA ALA A 287 19.07 -6.51 -14.02
C ALA A 287 19.95 -7.72 -14.38
N LYS A 288 19.84 -8.80 -13.59
CA LYS A 288 20.59 -10.03 -13.87
C LYS A 288 20.02 -10.71 -15.11
N HIS A 289 20.89 -10.99 -16.08
CA HIS A 289 20.53 -11.85 -17.21
C HIS A 289 20.50 -13.31 -16.73
N GLU A 290 19.29 -13.83 -16.56
CA GLU A 290 19.07 -15.23 -16.19
C GLU A 290 18.25 -15.94 -17.27
N ALA A 291 18.67 -17.13 -17.67
CA ALA A 291 17.92 -17.96 -18.61
C ALA A 291 16.54 -18.35 -17.99
N PRO A 292 15.44 -18.30 -18.76
CA PRO A 292 14.12 -18.74 -18.30
C PRO A 292 14.12 -20.19 -17.82
N GLY A 293 13.22 -20.52 -16.89
CA GLY A 293 13.08 -21.87 -16.38
C GLY A 293 11.88 -22.01 -15.45
N LEU A 294 11.08 -23.06 -15.66
CA LEU A 294 9.75 -23.24 -15.04
C LEU A 294 9.66 -22.88 -13.55
N ILE A 295 10.57 -23.39 -12.72
CA ILE A 295 10.54 -23.15 -11.25
C ILE A 295 10.85 -21.68 -10.93
N LYS A 296 11.86 -21.11 -11.58
CA LYS A 296 12.25 -19.71 -11.41
C LYS A 296 11.16 -18.78 -11.94
N ASP A 297 10.54 -19.14 -13.06
CA ASP A 297 9.47 -18.37 -13.66
C ASP A 297 8.23 -18.36 -12.75
N ILE A 298 7.88 -19.48 -12.12
CA ILE A 298 6.80 -19.53 -11.11
C ILE A 298 7.12 -18.63 -9.91
N GLN A 299 8.34 -18.70 -9.37
CA GLN A 299 8.76 -17.85 -8.25
C GLN A 299 8.73 -16.36 -8.65
N LYS A 300 9.30 -16.02 -9.80
CA LYS A 300 9.35 -14.67 -10.35
C LYS A 300 7.95 -14.11 -10.61
N MET A 301 7.06 -14.89 -11.20
CA MET A 301 5.67 -14.47 -11.44
C MET A 301 4.90 -14.29 -10.12
N GLY A 302 5.09 -15.20 -9.16
CA GLY A 302 4.47 -15.11 -7.84
C GLY A 302 4.83 -13.83 -7.11
N THR A 303 6.13 -13.47 -7.08
CA THR A 303 6.58 -12.21 -6.46
C THR A 303 6.20 -10.99 -7.29
N SER A 304 6.23 -11.08 -8.62
CA SER A 304 5.86 -9.97 -9.51
C SER A 304 4.39 -9.59 -9.37
N ILE A 305 3.48 -10.55 -9.18
CA ILE A 305 2.06 -10.27 -8.95
C ILE A 305 1.86 -9.48 -7.65
N LEU A 306 2.55 -9.87 -6.58
CA LEU A 306 2.44 -9.19 -5.28
C LEU A 306 3.12 -7.82 -5.26
N ASN A 307 4.19 -7.64 -6.03
CA ASN A 307 4.98 -6.40 -6.04
C ASN A 307 4.39 -5.28 -6.93
N ASP A 308 3.19 -5.45 -7.50
CA ASP A 308 2.54 -4.54 -8.48
C ASP A 308 3.55 -3.96 -9.49
N PRO A 309 3.83 -4.69 -10.60
CA PRO A 309 4.84 -4.29 -11.57
C PRO A 309 4.60 -2.84 -12.04
N PRO A 310 5.68 -2.08 -12.28
CA PRO A 310 5.77 -0.66 -11.98
C PRO A 310 4.59 0.19 -12.44
N ASP A 311 3.94 0.82 -11.45
CA ASP A 311 3.12 2.02 -11.57
C ASP A 311 1.85 1.93 -12.42
N THR A 312 1.37 0.72 -12.73
CA THR A 312 0.17 0.57 -13.56
C THR A 312 -1.06 1.16 -12.88
N ALA A 313 -1.31 0.82 -11.62
CA ALA A 313 -2.47 1.32 -10.87
C ALA A 313 -2.44 2.84 -10.73
N ALA A 314 -1.29 3.41 -10.32
CA ALA A 314 -1.11 4.85 -10.16
C ALA A 314 -1.30 5.61 -11.48
N PHE A 315 -0.70 5.12 -12.57
CA PHE A 315 -0.83 5.76 -13.87
C PHE A 315 -2.25 5.72 -14.42
N VAL A 316 -2.93 4.57 -14.35
CA VAL A 316 -4.31 4.46 -14.85
C VAL A 316 -5.25 5.32 -14.01
N ALA A 317 -5.12 5.29 -12.68
CA ALA A 317 -5.91 6.14 -11.78
C ALA A 317 -5.68 7.63 -12.07
N TYR A 318 -4.43 8.02 -12.29
CA TYR A 318 -4.06 9.36 -12.69
C TYR A 318 -4.72 9.77 -14.02
N MET A 319 -4.61 8.95 -15.07
CA MET A 319 -5.24 9.23 -16.37
C MET A 319 -6.76 9.41 -16.28
N ILE A 320 -7.42 8.62 -15.43
CA ILE A 320 -8.87 8.70 -15.23
C ILE A 320 -9.26 10.07 -14.63
N LEU A 321 -8.47 10.60 -13.70
CA LEU A 321 -8.74 11.90 -13.07
C LEU A 321 -8.23 13.08 -13.90
N ASN A 322 -7.16 12.89 -14.65
CA ASN A 322 -6.42 13.94 -15.36
C ASN A 322 -6.22 13.58 -16.85
N PRO A 323 -7.28 13.58 -17.67
CA PRO A 323 -7.20 13.18 -19.08
C PRO A 323 -6.30 14.08 -19.94
N ASP A 324 -6.09 15.34 -19.53
CA ASP A 324 -5.19 16.30 -20.19
C ASP A 324 -3.70 16.07 -19.87
N MET A 325 -3.40 15.12 -18.97
CA MET A 325 -2.05 14.65 -18.64
C MET A 325 -1.05 15.76 -18.22
N PRO A 326 -1.38 16.68 -17.29
CA PRO A 326 -0.42 17.65 -16.78
C PRO A 326 0.83 16.97 -16.17
N ALA A 327 2.02 17.50 -16.45
CA ALA A 327 3.25 16.94 -15.87
C ALA A 327 3.27 16.98 -14.33
N LYS A 328 2.61 17.97 -13.72
CA LYS A 328 2.52 18.14 -12.26
C LYS A 328 1.06 18.15 -11.80
N PRO A 329 0.48 16.99 -11.46
CA PRO A 329 -0.87 16.94 -10.94
C PRO A 329 -0.89 17.29 -9.46
N VAL A 330 -1.42 18.47 -9.14
CA VAL A 330 -1.55 18.93 -7.74
C VAL A 330 -2.60 18.14 -6.96
N ASP A 331 -3.53 17.47 -7.64
CA ASP A 331 -4.61 16.68 -7.06
C ASP A 331 -4.27 15.18 -6.94
N PHE A 332 -3.16 14.73 -7.52
CA PHE A 332 -2.70 13.35 -7.46
C PHE A 332 -1.24 13.29 -6.98
N ILE A 333 -1.07 12.98 -5.70
CA ILE A 333 0.24 12.92 -5.05
C ILE A 333 0.61 11.46 -4.81
N ARG A 334 1.69 11.01 -5.47
CA ARG A 334 2.34 9.72 -5.21
C ARG A 334 3.58 9.95 -4.36
N MET A 335 3.64 9.34 -3.18
CA MET A 335 4.78 9.41 -2.26
C MET A 335 5.33 8.02 -1.98
N ASN A 336 6.50 7.72 -2.54
CA ASN A 336 7.15 6.43 -2.37
C ASN A 336 8.65 6.54 -2.64
N PRO A 337 9.55 6.10 -1.74
CA PRO A 337 10.98 6.11 -2.04
C PRO A 337 11.29 5.13 -3.18
N ALA A 338 12.06 5.59 -4.17
CA ALA A 338 12.48 4.78 -5.30
C ALA A 338 13.99 4.51 -5.23
N LEU A 339 14.36 3.28 -4.89
CA LEU A 339 15.72 2.80 -5.02
C LEU A 339 16.00 2.54 -6.50
N ARG A 340 16.72 3.45 -7.14
CA ARG A 340 17.03 3.35 -8.56
C ARG A 340 18.40 3.95 -8.91
N PRO A 341 19.02 3.50 -10.00
CA PRO A 341 20.16 4.17 -10.62
C PRO A 341 19.88 5.64 -10.93
N ILE A 342 20.90 6.48 -10.77
CA ILE A 342 20.89 7.90 -11.12
C ILE A 342 21.86 8.15 -12.27
N LEU A 343 21.35 8.70 -13.37
CA LEU A 343 22.19 9.10 -14.49
C LEU A 343 22.96 10.37 -14.11
N LYS A 344 24.28 10.30 -14.18
CA LYS A 344 25.21 11.41 -13.99
C LYS A 344 25.77 11.82 -15.35
N ASP A 345 26.13 13.09 -15.46
CA ASP A 345 26.74 13.69 -16.64
C ASP A 345 27.83 14.64 -16.15
N ASP A 346 29.08 14.28 -16.39
CA ASP A 346 30.25 15.07 -15.97
C ASP A 346 31.25 15.26 -17.13
N ALA A 347 32.44 15.79 -16.85
CA ALA A 347 33.46 16.03 -17.87
C ALA A 347 33.93 14.75 -18.60
N GLY A 348 33.75 13.57 -18.01
CA GLY A 348 34.03 12.25 -18.58
C GLY A 348 32.86 11.64 -19.36
N GLY A 349 31.70 12.30 -19.39
CA GLY A 349 30.50 11.88 -20.09
C GLY A 349 29.42 11.31 -19.16
N LYS A 350 28.44 10.63 -19.77
CA LYS A 350 27.29 10.07 -19.06
C LYS A 350 27.60 8.70 -18.46
N TYR A 351 27.19 8.49 -17.21
CA TYR A 351 27.28 7.20 -16.56
C TYR A 351 26.21 7.03 -15.48
N TRP A 352 25.83 5.80 -15.17
CA TRP A 352 24.90 5.47 -14.08
C TRP A 352 25.65 5.24 -12.76
N ASP A 353 25.13 5.83 -11.69
CA ASP A 353 25.64 5.69 -10.32
C ASP A 353 24.50 5.37 -9.34
N LEU A 354 24.86 5.06 -8.10
CA LEU A 354 23.95 4.89 -6.97
C LEU A 354 23.29 6.23 -6.59
N PRO A 355 22.08 6.20 -6.01
CA PRO A 355 21.53 7.38 -5.35
C PRO A 355 22.43 7.79 -4.17
N ALA A 356 22.51 9.09 -3.90
CA ALA A 356 23.31 9.55 -2.76
C ALA A 356 22.73 9.01 -1.44
N GLY A 357 23.60 8.79 -0.46
CA GLY A 357 23.22 8.24 0.86
C GLY A 357 23.04 6.72 0.91
N ILE A 358 23.11 6.03 -0.22
CA ILE A 358 23.06 4.56 -0.33
C ILE A 358 24.37 4.07 -0.92
N ASP A 359 25.09 3.23 -0.17
CA ASP A 359 26.30 2.59 -0.68
C ASP A 359 25.99 1.30 -1.46
N LYS A 360 27.03 0.68 -2.00
CA LYS A 360 26.91 -0.52 -2.85
C LYS A 360 26.28 -1.69 -2.08
N ASP A 361 26.70 -1.92 -0.84
CA ASP A 361 26.27 -3.08 -0.07
C ASP A 361 24.81 -2.89 0.36
N ASP A 362 24.46 -1.68 0.82
CA ASP A 362 23.08 -1.29 1.09
C ASP A 362 22.17 -1.49 -0.13
N TYR A 363 22.62 -1.03 -1.32
CA TYR A 363 21.85 -1.17 -2.55
C TYR A 363 21.59 -2.63 -2.90
N VAL A 364 22.63 -3.46 -2.83
CA VAL A 364 22.51 -4.90 -3.10
C VAL A 364 21.55 -5.56 -2.13
N THR A 365 21.67 -5.27 -0.84
CA THR A 365 20.79 -5.82 0.20
C THR A 365 19.35 -5.36 -0.03
N LEU A 366 19.08 -4.06 -0.16
CA LEU A 366 17.74 -3.52 -0.41
C LEU A 366 17.11 -4.08 -1.68
N ASN A 367 17.87 -4.18 -2.78
CA ASN A 367 17.37 -4.71 -4.05
C ASN A 367 17.03 -6.20 -4.00
N SER A 368 17.68 -6.95 -3.11
CA SER A 368 17.42 -8.38 -2.91
C SER A 368 16.39 -8.67 -1.80
N MET A 369 16.03 -7.66 -1.03
CA MET A 369 15.18 -7.80 0.15
C MET A 369 13.74 -8.07 -0.27
N ASP A 370 13.14 -9.04 0.40
CA ASP A 370 11.74 -9.43 0.20
C ASP A 370 10.80 -8.48 0.98
N MET A 371 9.49 -8.55 0.74
CA MET A 371 8.49 -7.72 1.44
C MET A 371 8.40 -8.04 2.95
N ASP A 372 8.86 -9.21 3.38
CA ASP A 372 8.89 -9.65 4.77
C ASP A 372 10.25 -9.37 5.43
N ALA A 373 10.57 -8.09 5.67
CA ALA A 373 11.72 -7.74 6.51
C ALA A 373 11.42 -8.09 7.97
N VAL A 374 12.14 -9.06 8.53
CA VAL A 374 11.95 -9.53 9.92
C VAL A 374 13.19 -9.32 10.77
N GLU A 375 14.37 -9.20 10.17
CA GLU A 375 15.61 -8.99 10.90
C GLU A 375 15.85 -7.50 11.17
N ASP A 376 16.40 -7.14 12.34
CA ASP A 376 16.61 -5.74 12.72
C ASP A 376 17.54 -5.00 11.75
N GLY A 377 18.49 -5.70 11.14
CA GLY A 377 19.35 -5.15 10.08
C GLY A 377 18.57 -4.76 8.84
N GLU A 378 17.59 -5.58 8.43
CA GLU A 378 16.72 -5.28 7.28
C GLU A 378 15.84 -4.06 7.56
N VAL A 379 15.22 -4.01 8.75
CA VAL A 379 14.38 -2.89 9.18
C VAL A 379 15.20 -1.59 9.29
N SER A 380 16.41 -1.67 9.83
CA SER A 380 17.34 -0.52 9.91
C SER A 380 17.68 0.02 8.52
N LEU A 381 17.84 -0.86 7.54
CA LEU A 381 18.14 -0.48 6.17
C LEU A 381 16.93 0.14 5.46
N ILE A 382 15.71 -0.36 5.70
CA ILE A 382 14.45 0.28 5.27
C ILE A 382 14.34 1.69 5.86
N LYS A 383 14.68 1.87 7.14
CA LYS A 383 14.71 3.20 7.79
C LYS A 383 15.74 4.11 7.12
N LYS A 384 16.95 3.62 6.85
CA LYS A 384 17.99 4.38 6.13
C LYS A 384 17.50 4.85 4.75
N LEU A 385 16.86 3.97 3.98
CA LEU A 385 16.25 4.33 2.69
C LEU A 385 15.18 5.42 2.86
N CYS A 386 14.26 5.22 3.80
CA CYS A 386 13.17 6.16 4.09
C CYS A 386 13.68 7.53 4.53
N ASP A 387 14.64 7.56 5.46
CA ASP A 387 15.18 8.79 6.02
C ASP A 387 15.99 9.57 4.96
N ASN A 388 16.71 8.88 4.07
CA ASN A 388 17.35 9.54 2.92
C ASN A 388 16.32 10.14 1.95
N TRP A 389 15.18 9.49 1.72
CA TRP A 389 14.12 10.03 0.87
C TRP A 389 13.41 11.22 1.51
N LEU A 390 12.96 11.09 2.76
CA LEU A 390 12.22 12.12 3.48
C LEU A 390 13.05 13.41 3.67
N ASN A 391 14.36 13.28 3.85
CA ASN A 391 15.23 14.41 4.19
C ASN A 391 16.07 14.93 3.01
N GLY A 392 15.74 14.55 1.76
CA GLY A 392 16.48 15.01 0.58
C GLY A 392 17.92 14.50 0.50
N GLY A 393 18.22 13.35 1.13
CA GLY A 393 19.51 12.67 1.13
C GLY A 393 19.92 12.04 -0.20
N GLY A 394 19.09 12.15 -1.24
CA GLY A 394 19.40 11.74 -2.61
C GLY A 394 18.64 10.53 -3.13
N VAL A 395 17.78 9.92 -2.31
CA VAL A 395 16.82 8.90 -2.75
C VAL A 395 15.61 9.61 -3.37
N PRO A 396 15.31 9.38 -4.67
CA PRO A 396 14.21 10.04 -5.35
C PRO A 396 12.84 9.49 -4.93
N ASN A 397 11.80 10.25 -5.24
CA ASN A 397 10.42 9.78 -5.16
C ASN A 397 10.05 8.99 -6.43
N GLN A 398 9.15 8.02 -6.30
CA GLN A 398 8.55 7.33 -7.43
C GLN A 398 7.60 8.28 -8.18
N SER A 399 7.94 8.58 -9.43
CA SER A 399 7.08 9.32 -10.35
C SER A 399 5.89 8.47 -10.80
N ILE A 400 4.78 9.11 -11.19
CA ILE A 400 3.70 8.42 -11.91
C ILE A 400 4.21 7.90 -13.27
N ARG A 401 5.05 8.70 -13.95
CA ARG A 401 5.81 8.28 -15.14
C ARG A 401 7.20 8.88 -15.16
N SER A 402 8.16 8.06 -15.58
CA SER A 402 9.56 8.43 -15.79
C SER A 402 9.94 8.36 -17.27
N ASN A 403 10.98 9.10 -17.67
CA ASN A 403 11.60 8.97 -18.98
C ASN A 403 12.65 7.85 -19.00
N ALA A 404 13.34 7.68 -20.14
CA ALA A 404 14.40 6.67 -20.31
C ALA A 404 15.60 6.86 -19.35
N SER A 405 15.82 8.09 -18.85
CA SER A 405 16.84 8.38 -17.82
C SER A 405 16.31 8.21 -16.40
N LEU A 406 15.14 7.58 -16.23
CA LEU A 406 14.43 7.39 -14.97
C LEU A 406 14.07 8.70 -14.26
N ASN A 407 14.09 9.84 -14.97
CA ASN A 407 13.69 11.13 -14.42
C ASN A 407 12.19 11.31 -14.49
N CYS A 408 11.61 11.93 -13.47
CA CYS A 408 10.18 12.20 -13.38
C CYS A 408 9.69 13.04 -14.58
N LEU A 409 8.73 12.49 -15.33
CA LEU A 409 7.96 13.19 -16.36
C LEU A 409 6.60 13.64 -15.82
N ILE A 410 5.95 12.77 -15.04
CA ILE A 410 4.63 13.01 -14.46
C ILE A 410 4.67 12.69 -12.97
N GLY A 411 4.16 13.61 -12.15
CA GLY A 411 4.13 13.50 -10.68
C GLY A 411 5.24 14.33 -10.02
N HIS A 412 5.80 13.80 -8.95
CA HIS A 412 6.77 14.51 -8.10
C HIS A 412 8.09 13.77 -8.07
N ALA A 413 9.20 14.48 -8.29
CA ALA A 413 10.55 13.90 -8.37
C ALA A 413 11.15 13.55 -7.01
N ASP A 414 10.70 14.24 -5.95
CA ASP A 414 11.21 14.14 -4.59
C ASP A 414 10.08 14.36 -3.57
N PHE A 415 10.36 14.02 -2.30
CA PHE A 415 9.42 14.17 -1.20
C PHE A 415 9.04 15.64 -0.96
N GLU A 416 9.99 16.57 -1.05
CA GLU A 416 9.78 17.99 -0.72
C GLU A 416 8.76 18.65 -1.65
N THR A 417 8.86 18.37 -2.95
CA THR A 417 7.92 18.86 -3.96
C THR A 417 6.52 18.27 -3.72
N ALA A 418 6.44 16.96 -3.46
CA ALA A 418 5.17 16.29 -3.17
C ALA A 418 4.50 16.83 -1.88
N ASN A 419 5.29 17.05 -0.84
CA ASN A 419 4.83 17.56 0.45
C ASN A 419 4.40 19.03 0.36
N THR A 420 5.02 19.82 -0.51
CA THR A 420 4.57 21.19 -0.79
C THR A 420 3.15 21.21 -1.35
N ASP A 421 2.83 20.36 -2.31
CA ASP A 421 1.48 20.25 -2.85
C ASP A 421 0.48 19.68 -1.83
N PHE A 422 0.90 18.72 -0.99
CA PHE A 422 0.07 18.21 0.10
C PHE A 422 -0.30 19.32 1.10
N LYS A 423 0.65 20.16 1.51
CA LYS A 423 0.38 21.33 2.37
C LYS A 423 -0.63 22.27 1.72
N ASN A 424 -0.50 22.51 0.42
CA ASN A 424 -1.39 23.39 -0.34
C ASN A 424 -2.85 22.90 -0.36
N TRP A 425 -3.13 21.61 -0.16
CA TRP A 425 -4.50 21.09 -0.06
C TRP A 425 -5.28 21.61 1.15
N PHE A 426 -4.56 22.03 2.19
CA PHE A 426 -5.13 22.45 3.48
C PHE A 426 -4.95 23.94 3.76
N THR A 427 -4.16 24.65 2.95
CA THR A 427 -4.12 26.11 2.97
C THR A 427 -5.36 26.66 2.26
N LYS A 428 -6.11 27.56 2.93
CA LYS A 428 -7.17 28.31 2.23
C LYS A 428 -6.55 29.09 1.07
N PRO A 429 -7.16 29.13 -0.12
CA PRO A 429 -6.71 30.05 -1.15
C PRO A 429 -6.70 31.45 -0.55
N THR A 430 -5.53 32.08 -0.52
CA THR A 430 -5.44 33.51 -0.25
C THR A 430 -6.24 34.15 -1.36
N ASN A 431 -7.39 34.75 -1.04
CA ASN A 431 -8.17 35.50 -2.01
C ASN A 431 -7.20 36.48 -2.70
N LEU A 432 -6.86 36.20 -3.96
CA LEU A 432 -6.30 37.19 -4.86
C LEU A 432 -7.43 38.19 -5.07
N LEU A 433 -7.35 39.30 -4.33
CA LEU A 433 -8.14 40.51 -4.54
C LEU A 433 -7.84 41.12 -5.90
#